data_AF-A0AAV2R9G0-F1
#
_entry.id   AF-A0AAV2R9G0-F1
#
_cell.length_a   1.000
_cell.length_b   1.000
_cell.length_c   1.000
_cell.angle_alpha   90.00
_cell.angle_beta   90.00
_cell.angle_gamma   90.00
#
_symmetry.space_group_name_H-M   'P 1'
#
loop_
_entity.id
_entity.type
_entity.pdbx_description
1 polymer ?
#
loop_
_entity_poly.entity_id
_entity_poly.type
_entity_poly.pdbx_seq_one_letter_code
_entity_poly.pdbx_strand_id
1 'polypeptide(L)'
;EFLLKYSITKDVYIRPIKSDVQETKGWRTGVYQQSDMCRGQDCENEHKIVYLSRTLGVAAATVRWRVNWPGSELTPKDVTIFLPHKTLDSGKVTWYIIIGNNTFLGSEDGYLQLRDLDLGPVRHLDVCARVEGSRVTHARLFNQIETDMNEFPFVINIHFKN
;
A
#
# COMPACT_ATOMS: atom_id res chain seq x y z
N GLU A 1 -11.96 14.22 -4.46
CA GLU A 1 -10.97 13.47 -3.66
C GLU A 1 -11.22 11.97 -3.84
N PHE A 2 -10.16 11.17 -3.80
CA PHE A 2 -10.21 9.73 -3.70
C PHE A 2 -9.43 9.32 -2.45
N LEU A 3 -10.07 8.58 -1.54
CA LEU A 3 -9.46 8.05 -0.33
C LEU A 3 -9.73 6.54 -0.24
N LEU A 4 -8.66 5.75 -0.18
CA LEU A 4 -8.70 4.32 0.08
C LEU A 4 -7.86 4.03 1.31
N LYS A 5 -8.37 3.18 2.20
CA LYS A 5 -7.58 2.67 3.32
C LYS A 5 -7.66 1.15 3.38
N TYR A 6 -6.65 0.49 3.92
CA TYR A 6 -6.66 -0.95 4.13
C TYR A 6 -6.14 -1.32 5.51
N SER A 7 -6.82 -2.28 6.14
CA SER A 7 -6.49 -2.88 7.42
C SER A 7 -5.97 -4.29 7.21
N ILE A 8 -4.73 -4.57 7.63
CA ILE A 8 -4.17 -5.92 7.53
C ILE A 8 -4.79 -6.87 8.54
N THR A 9 -5.20 -6.38 9.71
CA THR A 9 -5.77 -7.17 10.80
C THR A 9 -7.19 -7.63 10.44
N LYS A 10 -8.03 -6.72 9.93
CA LYS A 10 -9.35 -7.05 9.38
C LYS A 10 -9.31 -7.71 8.00
N ASP A 11 -8.20 -7.56 7.29
CA ASP A 11 -8.06 -7.92 5.88
C ASP A 11 -9.15 -7.28 4.99
N VAL A 12 -9.35 -5.97 5.15
CA VAL A 12 -10.43 -5.20 4.50
C VAL A 12 -9.90 -3.88 3.97
N TYR A 13 -10.28 -3.55 2.74
CA TYR A 13 -10.22 -2.19 2.20
C TYR A 13 -11.50 -1.44 2.54
N ILE A 14 -11.36 -0.16 2.90
CA ILE A 14 -12.47 0.78 3.03
C ILE A 14 -12.26 1.97 2.10
N ARG A 15 -13.35 2.38 1.46
CA ARG A 15 -13.41 3.59 0.64
C ARG A 15 -14.60 4.43 1.12
N PRO A 16 -14.37 5.56 1.79
CA PRO A 16 -15.42 6.51 2.12
C PRO A 16 -16.03 7.10 0.83
N ILE A 17 -17.36 7.06 0.71
CA ILE A 17 -18.09 7.60 -0.44
C ILE A 17 -19.26 8.42 0.11
N LYS A 18 -19.13 9.75 0.09
CA LYS A 18 -20.14 10.69 0.63
C LYS A 18 -20.52 10.30 2.08
N SER A 19 -21.76 9.86 2.30
CA SER A 19 -22.31 9.47 3.60
C SER A 19 -22.26 7.96 3.86
N ASP A 20 -21.49 7.20 3.08
CA ASP A 20 -21.39 5.75 3.16
C ASP A 20 -19.92 5.28 3.11
N VAL A 21 -19.68 4.01 3.45
CA VAL A 21 -18.37 3.35 3.38
C VAL A 21 -18.49 2.07 2.57
N GLN A 22 -17.80 2.03 1.44
CA GLN A 22 -17.67 0.81 0.67
C GLN A 22 -16.56 -0.05 1.27
N GLU A 23 -16.90 -1.28 1.66
CA GLU A 23 -15.93 -2.27 2.13
C GLU A 23 -15.61 -3.31 1.06
N THR A 24 -14.37 -3.79 1.03
CA THR A 24 -13.96 -4.91 0.17
C THR A 24 -13.02 -5.83 0.95
N LYS A 25 -13.44 -7.10 1.11
CA LYS A 25 -12.72 -8.10 1.90
C LYS A 25 -11.59 -8.76 1.11
N GLY A 26 -10.48 -9.03 1.79
CA GLY A 26 -9.32 -9.74 1.28
C GLY A 26 -8.34 -8.82 0.57
N TRP A 27 -7.08 -8.77 1.02
CA TRP A 27 -6.05 -7.89 0.45
C TRP A 27 -5.86 -8.06 -1.05
N ARG A 28 -6.02 -9.29 -1.55
CA ARG A 28 -5.87 -9.62 -2.98
C ARG A 28 -6.90 -8.90 -3.86
N THR A 29 -8.06 -8.53 -3.32
CA THR A 29 -9.13 -7.88 -4.11
C THR A 29 -8.82 -6.44 -4.51
N GLY A 30 -7.98 -5.74 -3.75
CA GLY A 30 -7.53 -4.38 -4.06
C GLY A 30 -6.21 -4.34 -4.86
N VAL A 31 -5.56 -5.48 -5.06
CA VAL A 31 -4.27 -5.57 -5.75
C VAL A 31 -4.47 -5.67 -7.25
N TYR A 32 -3.73 -4.86 -8.00
CA TYR A 32 -3.70 -4.91 -9.46
C TYR A 32 -2.79 -6.01 -9.99
N GLN A 33 -1.59 -6.14 -9.40
CA GLN A 33 -0.62 -7.16 -9.77
C GLN A 33 0.21 -7.54 -8.55
N GLN A 34 0.56 -8.82 -8.41
CA GLN A 34 1.51 -9.28 -7.39
C GLN A 34 2.30 -10.48 -7.89
N SER A 35 3.49 -10.67 -7.33
CA SER A 35 4.29 -11.89 -7.45
C SER A 35 4.74 -12.31 -6.07
N ASP A 36 4.50 -13.58 -5.72
CA ASP A 36 5.01 -14.22 -4.52
C ASP A 36 4.69 -13.50 -3.21
N MET A 37 3.59 -12.74 -3.15
CA MET A 37 3.17 -12.01 -1.96
C MET A 37 2.10 -12.80 -1.19
N CYS A 38 2.24 -12.86 0.13
CA CYS A 38 1.30 -13.52 1.04
C CYS A 38 1.04 -12.70 2.30
N ARG A 39 -0.16 -12.87 2.87
CA ARG A 39 -0.49 -12.40 4.22
C ARG A 39 0.01 -13.44 5.21
N GLY A 40 0.96 -13.04 6.05
CA GLY A 40 1.60 -13.88 7.06
C GLY A 40 1.21 -13.46 8.47
N GLN A 41 1.58 -14.32 9.42
CA GLN A 41 1.52 -14.03 10.85
C GLN A 41 2.81 -14.52 11.52
N ASP A 42 3.22 -13.87 12.60
CA ASP A 42 4.35 -14.24 13.44
C ASP A 42 4.05 -13.91 14.89
N CYS A 43 4.74 -14.52 15.85
CA CYS A 43 4.58 -14.20 17.27
C CYS A 43 5.80 -13.40 17.75
N GLU A 44 5.58 -12.14 18.16
CA GLU A 44 6.61 -11.27 18.75
C GLU A 44 6.18 -10.85 20.15
N ASN A 45 6.99 -11.15 21.17
CA ASN A 45 6.73 -10.76 22.56
C ASN A 45 5.30 -11.12 23.02
N GLU A 46 4.90 -12.38 22.79
CA GLU A 46 3.56 -12.91 23.11
C GLU A 46 2.40 -12.31 22.28
N HIS A 47 2.67 -11.33 21.42
CA HIS A 47 1.69 -10.77 20.51
C HIS A 47 1.75 -11.45 19.14
N LYS A 48 0.59 -11.75 18.57
CA LYS A 48 0.48 -12.13 17.17
C LYS A 48 0.56 -10.89 16.29
N ILE A 49 1.50 -10.89 15.36
CA ILE A 49 1.71 -9.83 14.38
C ILE A 49 1.23 -10.32 13.03
N VAL A 50 0.47 -9.50 12.31
CA VAL A 50 -0.02 -9.76 10.96
C VAL A 50 0.63 -8.78 10.00
N TYR A 51 1.00 -9.25 8.81
CA TYR A 51 1.71 -8.46 7.80
C TYR A 51 1.54 -9.05 6.40
N LEU A 52 1.91 -8.27 5.37
CA LEU A 52 2.23 -8.82 4.06
C LEU A 52 3.74 -9.02 3.91
N SER A 53 4.15 -10.13 3.32
CA SER A 53 5.54 -10.41 2.99
C SER A 53 5.63 -11.38 1.81
N ARG A 54 6.86 -11.65 1.37
CA ARG A 54 7.16 -12.71 0.42
C ARG A 54 6.75 -14.09 0.93
N THR A 55 6.33 -14.94 0.01
CA THR A 55 6.10 -16.36 0.22
C THR A 55 7.38 -17.06 0.69
N LEU A 56 7.24 -18.12 1.47
CA LEU A 56 8.38 -18.93 1.91
C LEU A 56 9.09 -19.55 0.69
N GLY A 57 10.43 -19.53 0.72
CA GLY A 57 11.26 -20.11 -0.34
C GLY A 57 11.58 -19.20 -1.53
N VAL A 58 10.95 -18.02 -1.65
CA VAL A 58 11.30 -17.05 -2.72
C VAL A 58 12.29 -15.99 -2.22
N ALA A 59 13.13 -15.47 -3.12
CA ALA A 59 14.10 -14.43 -2.75
C ALA A 59 13.45 -13.05 -2.54
N ALA A 60 12.38 -12.77 -3.29
CA ALA A 60 11.70 -11.49 -3.29
C ALA A 60 10.24 -11.64 -3.69
N ALA A 61 9.41 -10.65 -3.33
CA ALA A 61 8.03 -10.53 -3.77
C ALA A 61 7.68 -9.10 -4.16
N THR A 62 6.66 -8.94 -5.00
CA THR A 62 6.20 -7.64 -5.46
C THR A 62 4.69 -7.52 -5.34
N VAL A 63 4.21 -6.29 -5.12
CA VAL A 63 2.79 -5.96 -5.11
C VAL A 63 2.59 -4.58 -5.71
N ARG A 64 1.52 -4.43 -6.48
CA ARG A 64 1.09 -3.20 -7.12
C ARG A 64 -0.39 -2.98 -6.89
N TRP A 65 -0.73 -1.81 -6.37
CA TRP A 65 -2.09 -1.27 -6.38
C TRP A 65 -2.20 -0.25 -7.51
N ARG A 66 -3.32 -0.27 -8.25
CA ARG A 66 -3.59 0.69 -9.32
C ARG A 66 -4.90 1.41 -9.04
N VAL A 67 -4.83 2.74 -8.97
CA VAL A 67 -6.02 3.59 -8.94
C VAL A 67 -6.23 4.13 -10.34
N ASN A 68 -7.36 3.78 -10.96
CA ASN A 68 -7.78 4.33 -12.25
C ASN A 68 -8.88 5.37 -12.02
N TRP A 69 -8.88 6.45 -12.78
CA TRP A 69 -9.99 7.39 -12.82
C TRP A 69 -10.51 7.59 -14.25
N PRO A 70 -11.83 7.49 -14.46
CA PRO A 70 -12.44 7.63 -15.77
C PRO A 70 -12.61 9.12 -16.11
N GLY A 71 -11.67 9.70 -16.83
CA GLY A 71 -11.83 11.05 -17.38
C GLY A 71 -10.50 11.73 -17.70
N SER A 72 -10.42 12.41 -18.85
CA SER A 72 -9.30 13.29 -19.20
C SER A 72 -9.23 14.56 -18.36
N GLU A 73 -10.31 14.91 -17.64
CA GLU A 73 -10.44 16.15 -16.88
C GLU A 73 -9.92 16.03 -15.45
N LEU A 74 -9.84 14.82 -14.89
CA LEU A 74 -9.34 14.61 -13.54
C LEU A 74 -7.81 14.59 -13.54
N THR A 75 -7.21 15.71 -13.16
CA THR A 75 -5.76 15.84 -12.96
C THR A 75 -5.44 15.80 -11.47
N PRO A 76 -4.60 14.86 -11.00
CA PRO A 76 -4.14 14.87 -9.61
C PRO A 76 -3.42 16.18 -9.29
N LYS A 77 -3.82 16.83 -8.20
CA LYS A 77 -3.16 17.99 -7.62
C LYS A 77 -2.21 17.54 -6.51
N ASP A 78 -2.73 16.81 -5.54
CA ASP A 78 -1.97 16.36 -4.38
C ASP A 78 -2.17 14.86 -4.22
N VAL A 79 -1.08 14.15 -3.91
CA VAL A 79 -1.08 12.71 -3.67
C VAL A 79 -0.40 12.47 -2.33
N THR A 80 -1.06 11.78 -1.43
CA THR A 80 -0.49 11.33 -0.16
C THR A 80 -0.66 9.82 -0.04
N ILE A 81 0.45 9.11 0.11
CA ILE A 81 0.49 7.66 0.34
C ILE A 81 1.07 7.41 1.73
N PHE A 82 0.44 6.50 2.46
CA PHE A 82 1.03 5.90 3.64
C PHE A 82 1.08 4.39 3.42
N LEU A 83 2.30 3.85 3.33
CA LEU A 83 2.64 2.45 3.12
C LEU A 83 3.66 2.05 4.20
N PRO A 84 3.23 1.95 5.46
CA PRO A 84 4.13 1.62 6.56
C PRO A 84 4.66 0.20 6.39
N HIS A 85 5.92 0.05 6.72
CA HIS A 85 6.63 -1.21 6.63
C HIS A 85 7.66 -1.33 7.73
N LYS A 86 8.07 -2.57 8.01
CA LYS A 86 9.09 -2.93 9.00
C LYS A 86 10.13 -3.80 8.32
N THR A 87 11.39 -3.44 8.46
CA THR A 87 12.55 -4.25 8.05
C THR A 87 13.31 -4.71 9.30
N LEU A 88 13.83 -5.93 9.24
CA LEU A 88 14.65 -6.57 10.27
C LEU A 88 15.84 -7.24 9.59
N ASP A 89 17.02 -7.17 10.22
CA ASP A 89 18.26 -7.79 9.73
C ASP A 89 18.51 -7.51 8.23
N SER A 90 18.45 -8.55 7.40
CA SER A 90 18.67 -8.49 5.95
C SER A 90 17.45 -7.97 5.16
N GLY A 91 16.38 -7.56 5.85
CA GLY A 91 15.12 -7.19 5.25
C GLY A 91 15.23 -5.89 4.48
N LYS A 92 14.62 -5.85 3.28
CA LYS A 92 14.55 -4.65 2.48
C LYS A 92 13.16 -4.48 1.91
N VAL A 93 12.63 -3.28 2.03
CA VAL A 93 11.44 -2.83 1.32
C VAL A 93 11.86 -1.70 0.40
N THR A 94 11.48 -1.79 -0.87
CA THR A 94 11.60 -0.68 -1.82
C THR A 94 10.22 -0.40 -2.36
N TRP A 95 9.74 0.83 -2.21
CA TRP A 95 8.42 1.21 -2.67
C TRP A 95 8.46 2.57 -3.33
N TYR A 96 7.55 2.76 -4.26
CA TYR A 96 7.47 3.95 -5.10
C TYR A 96 6.08 4.04 -5.71
N ILE A 97 5.75 5.22 -6.21
CA ILE A 97 4.58 5.39 -7.07
C ILE A 97 4.98 5.72 -8.50
N ILE A 98 4.14 5.31 -9.44
CA ILE A 98 4.21 5.73 -10.83
C ILE A 98 2.95 6.51 -11.17
N ILE A 99 3.13 7.70 -11.74
CA ILE A 99 2.03 8.55 -12.19
C ILE A 99 2.45 9.25 -13.50
N GLY A 100 1.79 8.89 -14.60
CA GLY A 100 2.24 9.26 -15.94
C GLY A 100 3.58 8.61 -16.27
N ASN A 101 4.57 9.42 -16.69
CA ASN A 101 5.93 8.96 -16.96
C ASN A 101 6.88 9.16 -15.76
N ASN A 102 6.35 9.56 -14.61
CA ASN A 102 7.15 9.93 -13.45
C ASN A 102 7.10 8.82 -12.40
N THR A 103 8.25 8.59 -11.75
CA THR A 103 8.40 7.66 -10.65
C THR A 103 8.88 8.43 -9.43
N PHE A 104 8.20 8.27 -8.30
CA PHE A 104 8.55 8.91 -7.04
C PHE A 104 8.82 7.84 -5.99
N LEU A 105 10.03 7.83 -5.44
CA LEU A 105 10.40 6.92 -4.37
C LEU A 105 9.71 7.34 -3.07
N GLY A 106 9.15 6.38 -2.36
CA GLY A 106 8.63 6.63 -1.02
C GLY A 106 9.71 6.52 0.04
N SER A 107 9.52 7.16 1.20
CA SER A 107 10.50 7.14 2.28
C SER A 107 10.45 5.87 3.13
N GLU A 108 11.50 5.66 3.92
CA GLU A 108 11.64 4.48 4.81
C GLU A 108 10.59 4.43 5.93
N ASP A 109 10.03 5.57 6.32
CA ASP A 109 8.91 5.64 7.26
C ASP A 109 7.56 5.25 6.62
N GLY A 110 7.55 4.95 5.31
CA GLY A 110 6.38 4.58 4.56
C GLY A 110 5.50 5.77 4.14
N TYR A 111 5.97 7.01 4.26
CA TYR A 111 5.20 8.17 3.84
C TYR A 111 5.63 8.67 2.44
N LEU A 112 4.70 9.23 1.68
CA LEU A 112 5.02 10.01 0.49
C LEU A 112 3.95 11.06 0.30
N GLN A 113 4.37 12.32 0.14
CA GLN A 113 3.47 13.40 -0.21
C GLN A 113 4.03 14.18 -1.40
N LEU A 114 3.21 14.27 -2.44
CA LEU A 114 3.42 15.13 -3.59
C LEU A 114 2.36 16.22 -3.58
N ARG A 115 2.78 17.46 -3.80
CA ARG A 115 1.89 18.63 -3.81
C ARG A 115 2.01 19.37 -5.14
N ASP A 116 0.93 20.06 -5.50
CA ASP A 116 0.87 20.94 -6.66
C ASP A 116 1.38 20.28 -7.95
N LEU A 117 1.02 19.01 -8.14
CA LEU A 117 1.41 18.22 -9.29
C LEU A 117 0.87 18.83 -10.59
N ASP A 118 1.73 18.85 -11.60
CA ASP A 118 1.38 19.21 -12.97
C ASP A 118 1.93 18.17 -13.94
N LEU A 119 1.17 17.08 -14.10
CA LEU A 119 1.60 15.87 -14.81
C LEU A 119 0.90 15.69 -16.16
N GLY A 120 0.15 16.69 -16.61
CA GLY A 120 -0.71 16.59 -17.79
C GLY A 120 -1.80 15.50 -17.65
N PRO A 121 -2.31 14.96 -18.77
CA PRO A 121 -3.39 13.99 -18.75
C PRO A 121 -2.89 12.61 -18.31
N VAL A 122 -2.98 12.33 -17.01
CA VAL A 122 -2.73 11.01 -16.43
C VAL A 122 -4.06 10.37 -16.04
N ARG A 123 -4.19 9.05 -16.23
CA ARG A 123 -5.45 8.30 -15.96
C ARG A 123 -5.36 7.29 -14.83
N HIS A 124 -4.15 7.06 -14.34
CA HIS A 124 -3.93 6.13 -13.25
C HIS A 124 -2.69 6.49 -12.44
N LEU A 125 -2.68 5.98 -11.22
CA LEU A 125 -1.53 5.96 -10.33
C LEU A 125 -1.29 4.52 -9.90
N ASP A 126 -0.03 4.08 -9.94
CA ASP A 126 0.39 2.81 -9.40
C ASP A 126 1.17 3.03 -8.10
N VAL A 127 0.80 2.33 -7.03
CA VAL A 127 1.63 2.17 -5.83
C VAL A 127 2.31 0.82 -5.90
N CYS A 128 3.63 0.79 -5.91
CA CYS A 128 4.43 -0.43 -6.09
C CYS A 128 5.30 -0.67 -4.85
N ALA A 129 5.40 -1.92 -4.40
CA ALA A 129 6.34 -2.32 -3.37
C ALA A 129 7.02 -3.63 -3.75
N ARG A 130 8.31 -3.72 -3.43
CA ARG A 130 9.14 -4.93 -3.49
C ARG A 130 9.67 -5.23 -2.10
N VAL A 131 9.55 -6.47 -1.67
CA VAL A 131 10.04 -6.95 -0.37
C VAL A 131 11.07 -8.06 -0.57
N GLU A 132 12.18 -7.99 0.16
CA GLU A 132 13.34 -8.87 0.04
C GLU A 132 13.92 -9.18 1.42
N GLY A 133 14.64 -10.30 1.54
CA GLY A 133 15.36 -10.66 2.76
C GLY A 133 15.56 -12.16 2.91
N SER A 134 16.47 -12.59 3.78
CA SER A 134 16.80 -14.00 4.00
C SER A 134 15.67 -14.81 4.65
N ARG A 135 14.84 -14.18 5.49
CA ARG A 135 13.61 -14.77 6.05
C ARG A 135 12.38 -14.00 5.61
N VAL A 136 11.24 -14.69 5.53
CA VAL A 136 9.94 -14.07 5.20
C VAL A 136 9.54 -13.00 6.21
N THR A 137 9.99 -13.12 7.45
CA THR A 137 9.66 -12.17 8.51
C THR A 137 10.52 -10.90 8.46
N HIS A 138 11.58 -10.86 7.65
CA HIS A 138 12.54 -9.75 7.68
C HIS A 138 12.05 -8.48 6.98
N ALA A 139 11.13 -8.58 6.03
CA ALA A 139 10.54 -7.43 5.35
C ALA A 139 9.02 -7.57 5.36
N ARG A 140 8.33 -6.65 6.02
CA ARG A 140 6.90 -6.74 6.31
C ARG A 140 6.21 -5.45 5.95
N LEU A 141 5.20 -5.51 5.08
CA LEU A 141 4.28 -4.38 4.88
C LEU A 141 3.17 -4.46 5.93
N PHE A 142 2.75 -3.30 6.43
CA PHE A 142 1.60 -3.16 7.33
C PHE A 142 1.76 -3.97 8.64
N ASN A 143 2.96 -4.08 9.18
CA ASN A 143 3.25 -4.85 10.41
C ASN A 143 2.40 -4.37 11.60
N GLN A 144 1.36 -5.11 11.98
CA GLN A 144 0.41 -4.74 13.04
C GLN A 144 0.13 -5.88 14.00
N ILE A 145 -0.19 -5.56 15.25
CA ILE A 145 -0.67 -6.54 16.23
C ILE A 145 -2.08 -6.97 15.82
N GLU A 146 -2.38 -8.28 15.85
CA GLU A 146 -3.65 -8.87 15.41
C GLU A 146 -4.86 -8.24 16.11
N THR A 147 -4.72 -7.83 17.37
CA THR A 147 -5.79 -7.22 18.17
C THR A 147 -6.07 -5.76 17.81
N ASP A 148 -5.21 -5.10 17.03
CA ASP A 148 -5.34 -3.69 16.65
C ASP A 148 -6.30 -3.56 15.45
N MET A 149 -7.55 -3.95 15.68
CA MET A 149 -8.57 -4.10 14.64
C MET A 149 -9.10 -2.78 14.09
N ASN A 150 -8.81 -1.65 14.73
CA ASN A 150 -9.37 -0.35 14.34
C ASN A 150 -8.43 0.49 13.46
N GLU A 151 -7.27 -0.05 13.13
CA GLU A 151 -6.27 0.64 12.33
C GLU A 151 -6.33 0.25 10.85
N PHE A 152 -6.09 1.26 10.00
CA PHE A 152 -6.00 1.11 8.54
C PHE A 152 -4.68 1.70 8.06
N PRO A 153 -3.57 0.97 8.20
CA PRO A 153 -2.21 1.49 8.03
C PRO A 153 -1.88 1.84 6.59
N PHE A 154 -2.50 1.19 5.60
CA PHE A 154 -2.28 1.55 4.21
C PHE A 154 -3.29 2.62 3.79
N VAL A 155 -2.82 3.74 3.28
CA VAL A 155 -3.67 4.85 2.82
C VAL A 155 -3.20 5.33 1.45
N ILE A 156 -4.16 5.48 0.53
CA ILE A 156 -3.98 6.21 -0.73
C ILE A 156 -4.96 7.37 -0.70
N ASN A 157 -4.46 8.60 -0.67
CA ASN A 157 -5.27 9.80 -0.81
C ASN A 157 -4.84 10.61 -2.05
N ILE A 158 -5.81 10.97 -2.89
CA ILE A 158 -5.61 11.75 -4.10
C ILE A 158 -6.62 12.90 -4.12
N HIS A 159 -6.12 14.13 -4.09
CA HIS A 159 -6.89 15.32 -4.39
C HIS A 159 -6.71 15.67 -5.86
N PHE A 160 -7.81 15.85 -6.58
CA PHE A 160 -7.81 16.25 -7.98
C PHE A 160 -7.97 17.78 -8.07
N LYS A 161 -7.44 18.39 -9.13
CA LYS A 161 -7.75 19.77 -9.51
C LYS A 161 -9.27 19.85 -9.74
N ASN A 162 -9.88 20.94 -9.26
CA ASN A 162 -11.26 21.28 -9.57
C ASN A 162 -11.36 21.81 -11.00
#